data_AF-A0A7X9I4S8-F1
#
_entry.id   AF-A0A7X9I4S8-F1
#
_cell.length_a   1.000
_cell.length_b   1.000
_cell.length_c   1.000
_cell.angle_alpha   90.00
_cell.angle_beta   90.00
_cell.angle_gamma   90.00
#
_symmetry.space_group_name_H-M   'P 1'
#
loop_
_entity.id
_entity.type
_entity.pdbx_description
1 polymer ?
#
loop_
_entity_poly.entity_id
_entity_poly.type
_entity_poly.pdbx_seq_one_letter_code
_entity_poly.pdbx_strand_id
1 'polypeptide(L)'
;MACQEICPTGAIAQVPAERVRIGQALVNKERCLAWSEHILCFLCGEQCPFQAISGDRRLRPTVIAEKCVGCGACENGCPVIGEAAIRVYPR
;
A
#
# COMPACT_ATOMS: atom_id res chain seq x y z
N MET A 1 -1.89 3.49 18.19
CA MET A 1 -2.71 2.27 18.32
C MET A 1 -3.12 2.14 19.79
N ALA A 2 -4.09 2.94 20.25
CA ALA A 2 -4.38 3.07 21.68
C ALA A 2 -5.10 1.84 22.28
N CYS A 3 -5.96 1.17 21.49
CA CYS A 3 -6.76 0.05 22.00
C CYS A 3 -5.92 -1.15 22.45
N GLN A 4 -4.81 -1.45 21.75
CA GLN A 4 -3.90 -2.55 22.11
C GLN A 4 -3.03 -2.25 23.34
N GLU A 5 -2.85 -0.97 23.68
CA GLU A 5 -2.05 -0.54 24.82
C GLU A 5 -2.85 -0.62 26.12
N ILE A 6 -4.16 -0.41 26.05
CA ILE A 6 -5.02 -0.33 27.24
C ILE A 6 -5.79 -1.62 27.55
N CYS A 7 -5.79 -2.60 26.65
CA CYS A 7 -6.63 -3.80 26.77
C CYS A 7 -6.28 -4.62 28.03
N PRO A 8 -7.12 -4.64 29.08
CA PRO A 8 -6.76 -5.31 30.34
C PRO A 8 -6.97 -6.83 30.28
N THR A 9 -7.77 -7.31 29.32
CA THR A 9 -8.11 -8.73 29.16
C THR A 9 -7.12 -9.47 28.26
N GLY A 10 -6.25 -8.76 27.53
CA GLY A 10 -5.41 -9.35 26.50
C GLY A 10 -6.16 -9.82 25.25
N ALA A 11 -7.44 -9.44 25.08
CA ALA A 11 -8.22 -9.79 23.89
C ALA A 11 -7.68 -9.14 22.60
N ILE A 12 -7.04 -7.97 22.72
CA ILE A 12 -6.38 -7.29 21.62
C ILE A 12 -4.89 -7.57 21.68
N ALA A 13 -4.36 -8.26 20.66
CA ALA A 13 -2.94 -8.53 20.56
C ALA A 13 -2.14 -7.25 20.34
N GLN A 14 -1.00 -7.12 21.02
CA GLN A 14 -0.03 -6.08 20.75
C GLN A 14 0.79 -6.45 19.53
N VAL A 15 0.46 -5.86 18.38
CA VAL A 15 1.13 -6.13 17.11
C VAL A 15 1.80 -4.85 16.64
N PRO A 16 3.11 -4.86 16.35
CA PRO A 16 3.74 -3.71 15.73
C PRO A 16 3.16 -3.49 14.33
N ALA A 17 3.03 -2.24 13.90
CA ALA A 17 2.32 -1.87 12.67
C ALA A 17 2.86 -2.61 11.43
N GLU A 18 4.17 -2.86 11.38
CA GLU A 18 4.86 -3.53 10.28
C GLU A 18 4.52 -5.01 10.17
N ARG A 19 3.93 -5.62 11.22
CA ARG A 19 3.48 -7.02 11.23
C ARG A 19 1.98 -7.17 10.98
N VAL A 20 1.23 -6.07 10.97
CA VAL A 20 -0.19 -6.09 10.62
C VAL A 20 -0.35 -6.52 9.16
N ARG A 21 -1.34 -7.38 8.87
CA ARG A 21 -1.64 -7.83 7.51
C ARG A 21 -3.16 -7.76 7.29
N ILE A 22 -3.64 -6.61 6.83
CA ILE A 22 -5.06 -6.38 6.48
C ILE A 22 -5.37 -6.89 5.07
N GLY A 23 -4.40 -6.73 4.17
CA GLY A 23 -4.55 -7.07 2.77
C GLY A 23 -3.24 -6.89 1.99
N GLN A 24 -3.33 -7.03 0.67
CA GLN A 24 -2.20 -6.86 -0.24
C GLN A 24 -2.55 -5.88 -1.36
N ALA A 25 -1.66 -4.92 -1.61
CA ALA A 25 -1.79 -4.01 -2.72
C ALA A 25 -1.35 -4.68 -4.04
N LEU A 26 -2.09 -4.46 -5.11
CA LEU A 26 -1.80 -4.93 -6.47
C LEU A 26 -1.91 -3.75 -7.46
N VAL A 27 -0.96 -3.67 -8.39
CA VAL A 27 -0.92 -2.62 -9.41
C VAL A 27 -1.54 -3.15 -10.70
N ASN A 28 -2.60 -2.49 -11.17
CA ASN A 28 -3.09 -2.63 -12.54
C ASN A 28 -2.19 -1.81 -13.49
N LYS A 29 -1.36 -2.52 -14.27
CA LYS A 29 -0.39 -1.91 -15.19
C LYS A 29 -1.05 -1.19 -16.38
N GLU A 30 -2.26 -1.58 -16.75
CA GLU A 30 -2.99 -0.93 -17.86
C GLU A 30 -3.54 0.43 -17.45
N ARG A 31 -3.84 0.62 -16.15
CA ARG A 31 -4.34 1.88 -15.61
C ARG A 31 -3.26 2.78 -15.02
N CYS A 32 -2.13 2.21 -14.60
CA CYS A 32 -1.09 2.95 -13.91
C CYS A 32 -0.35 3.88 -14.87
N LEU A 33 -0.39 5.19 -14.62
CA LEU A 33 0.26 6.22 -15.46
C LEU A 33 1.74 5.94 -15.74
N ALA A 34 2.49 5.39 -14.78
CA ALA A 34 3.90 5.02 -15.00
C ALA A 34 4.07 3.79 -15.92
N TRP A 35 3.14 2.85 -15.87
CA TRP A 35 3.16 1.64 -16.69
C TRP A 35 2.58 1.87 -18.08
N SER A 36 1.38 2.46 -18.19
CA SER A 36 0.63 2.61 -19.45
C SER A 36 1.03 3.86 -20.24
N GLU A 37 1.12 5.01 -19.57
CA GLU A 37 1.38 6.32 -20.20
C GLU A 37 2.87 6.73 -20.15
N HIS A 38 3.72 5.94 -19.46
CA HIS A 38 5.14 6.25 -19.21
C HIS A 38 5.40 7.61 -18.53
N ILE A 39 4.41 8.10 -17.78
CA ILE A 39 4.52 9.32 -16.97
C ILE A 39 5.33 9.00 -15.70
N LEU A 40 6.21 9.92 -15.30
CA LEU A 40 6.97 9.81 -14.04
C LEU A 40 6.06 10.02 -12.82
N CYS A 41 5.31 8.99 -12.45
CA CYS A 41 4.42 8.96 -11.30
C CYS A 41 4.90 7.94 -10.28
N PHE A 42 5.20 8.36 -9.05
CA PHE A 42 5.59 7.47 -7.96
C PHE A 42 4.83 7.72 -6.64
N LEU A 43 3.68 8.39 -6.72
CA LEU A 43 2.93 8.85 -5.55
C LEU A 43 2.56 7.73 -4.58
N CYS A 44 2.24 6.54 -5.10
CA CYS A 44 1.97 5.37 -4.27
C CYS A 44 3.17 4.97 -3.38
N GLY A 45 4.40 5.08 -3.90
CA GLY A 45 5.62 4.83 -3.15
C GLY A 45 5.93 5.92 -2.15
N GLU A 46 5.73 7.19 -2.52
CA GLU A 46 5.91 8.34 -1.61
C GLU A 46 4.96 8.31 -0.42
N GLN A 47 3.71 7.89 -0.64
CA GLN A 47 2.70 7.77 0.41
C GLN A 47 2.78 6.48 1.21
N CYS A 48 3.66 5.53 0.85
CA CYS A 48 3.72 4.24 1.54
C CYS A 48 4.53 4.37 2.84
N PRO A 49 3.90 4.31 4.03
CA PRO A 49 4.64 4.47 5.29
C PRO A 49 5.52 3.26 5.63
N PHE A 50 5.32 2.13 4.94
CA PHE A 50 6.06 0.87 5.17
C PHE A 50 7.11 0.59 4.11
N GLN A 51 7.35 1.52 3.18
CA GLN A 51 8.28 1.34 2.05
C GLN A 51 8.04 0.01 1.30
N ALA A 52 6.77 -0.34 1.13
CA ALA A 52 6.32 -1.59 0.51
C ALA A 52 6.18 -1.47 -1.02
N ILE A 53 6.62 -0.37 -1.63
CA ILE A 53 6.56 -0.13 -3.06
C ILE A 53 7.95 0.24 -3.54
N SER A 54 8.46 -0.51 -4.51
CA SER A 54 9.71 -0.22 -5.21
C SER A 54 9.41 0.36 -6.59
N GLY A 55 10.12 1.41 -6.97
CA GLY A 55 10.11 1.96 -8.32
C GLY A 55 11.35 1.50 -9.09
N ASP A 56 11.17 1.16 -10.35
CA ASP A 56 12.32 0.96 -11.25
C ASP A 56 12.89 2.31 -11.74
N ARG A 57 13.83 2.26 -12.71
CA ARG A 57 14.44 3.47 -13.30
C ARG A 57 13.45 4.44 -13.94
N ARG A 58 12.24 4.00 -14.27
CA ARG A 58 11.16 4.81 -14.84
C ARG A 58 10.04 5.07 -13.83
N LEU A 59 10.32 4.84 -12.54
CA LEU A 59 9.36 4.98 -11.44
C LEU A 59 8.14 4.04 -11.57
N ARG A 60 8.26 2.94 -12.32
CA ARG A 60 7.17 1.97 -12.44
C ARG A 60 7.04 1.19 -11.14
N PRO A 61 5.90 1.29 -10.42
CA PRO A 61 5.79 0.74 -9.08
C PRO A 61 5.58 -0.78 -9.12
N THR A 62 6.21 -1.47 -8.16
CA THR A 62 6.01 -2.88 -7.83
C THR A 62 5.84 -3.02 -6.33
N VAL A 63 4.85 -3.79 -5.89
CA VAL A 63 4.57 -4.01 -4.46
C VAL A 63 5.46 -5.14 -3.92
N ILE A 64 6.15 -4.86 -2.81
CA ILE A 64 6.91 -5.83 -2.02
C ILE A 64 5.94 -6.44 -1.00
N ALA A 65 5.45 -7.64 -1.29
CA ALA A 65 4.39 -8.30 -0.53
C ALA A 65 4.72 -8.45 0.96
N GLU A 66 5.99 -8.69 1.27
CA GLU A 66 6.48 -8.96 2.62
C GLU A 66 6.38 -7.73 3.52
N LYS A 67 6.46 -6.52 2.93
CA LYS A 67 6.37 -5.24 3.64
C LYS A 67 4.96 -4.65 3.60
N CYS A 68 4.12 -5.11 2.68
CA CYS A 68 2.77 -4.57 2.52
C CYS A 68 1.89 -5.01 3.69
N VAL A 69 1.31 -4.03 4.39
CA VAL A 69 0.35 -4.29 5.48
C VAL A 69 -1.11 -4.19 5.02
N GLY A 70 -1.34 -3.70 3.79
CA GLY A 70 -2.69 -3.48 3.25
C GLY A 70 -3.41 -2.26 3.84
N CYS A 71 -2.70 -1.19 4.21
CA CYS A 71 -3.30 -0.01 4.86
C CYS A 71 -4.13 0.91 3.92
N GLY A 72 -4.06 0.72 2.61
CA GLY A 72 -4.84 1.52 1.64
C GLY A 72 -4.30 2.91 1.30
N ALA A 73 -3.22 3.39 1.93
CA ALA A 73 -2.66 4.71 1.64
C ALA A 73 -2.35 4.92 0.14
N CYS A 74 -1.72 3.94 -0.49
CA CYS A 74 -1.41 3.98 -1.92
C CYS A 74 -2.64 3.99 -2.85
N GLU A 75 -3.73 3.32 -2.46
CA GLU A 75 -4.99 3.29 -3.23
C GLU A 75 -5.68 4.65 -3.14
N ASN A 76 -5.82 5.19 -1.92
CA ASN A 76 -6.44 6.50 -1.68
C ASN A 76 -5.68 7.66 -2.32
N GLY A 77 -4.35 7.56 -2.39
CA GLY A 77 -3.50 8.57 -3.02
C GLY A 77 -3.44 8.48 -4.55
N CYS A 78 -4.00 7.46 -5.19
CA CYS A 78 -3.84 7.26 -6.62
C CYS A 78 -4.55 8.37 -7.42
N PRO A 79 -3.86 9.11 -8.30
CA PRO A 79 -4.46 10.23 -9.03
C PRO A 79 -5.24 9.80 -10.29
N VAL A 80 -5.31 8.49 -10.56
CA VAL A 80 -6.03 7.95 -11.72
C VAL A 80 -7.52 8.18 -11.54
N ILE A 81 -8.17 8.74 -12.55
CA ILE A 81 -9.61 9.00 -12.52
C ILE A 81 -10.39 7.68 -12.54
N GLY A 82 -11.42 7.61 -11.69
CA GLY A 82 -12.25 6.41 -11.52
C GLY A 82 -11.60 5.43 -10.56
N GLU A 83 -11.46 4.17 -10.97
CA GLU A 83 -10.82 3.15 -10.15
C GLU A 83 -9.30 3.37 -10.12
N ALA A 84 -8.74 3.36 -8.89
CA ALA A 84 -7.31 3.51 -8.66
C ALA A 84 -6.50 2.43 -9.41
N ALA A 85 -5.34 2.80 -9.93
CA ALA A 85 -4.44 1.87 -10.60
C ALA A 85 -3.68 0.95 -9.65
N ILE A 86 -3.72 1.22 -8.34
CA ILE A 86 -3.21 0.33 -7.29
C ILE A 86 -4.33 0.13 -6.27
N ARG A 87 -4.66 -1.13 -5.96
CA ARG A 87 -5.79 -1.47 -5.08
C ARG A 87 -5.39 -2.51 -4.06
N VAL A 88 -5.98 -2.44 -2.87
CA VAL A 88 -5.77 -3.37 -1.77
C VAL A 88 -6.89 -4.39 -1.75
N TYR A 89 -6.51 -5.66 -1.73
CA TYR A 89 -7.43 -6.79 -1.59
C TYR A 89 -7.23 -7.45 -0.22
N PRO A 90 -8.32 -7.87 0.46
CA PRO A 90 -8.21 -8.65 1.69
C PRO A 90 -7.35 -9.90 1.49
N ARG A 91 -6.62 -10.30 2.54
CA ARG A 91 -5.80 -11.51 2.56
C ARG A 91 -6.46 -12.60 3.37
#